data_AF-A0A953E769-F1
#
_entry.id   AF-A0A953E769-F1
#
_cell.length_a   1.000
_cell.length_b   1.000
_cell.length_c   1.000
_cell.angle_alpha   90.00
_cell.angle_beta   90.00
_cell.angle_gamma   90.00
#
_symmetry.space_group_name_H-M   'P 1'
#
loop_
_entity.id
_entity.type
_entity.pdbx_description
1 polymer ?
#
loop_
_entity_poly.entity_id
_entity_poly.type
_entity_poly.pdbx_seq_one_letter_code
_entity_poly.pdbx_strand_id
1 'polypeptide(L)'
;MGFGVMSFVGTWHEEWMGGAPDSSTPNVVTVHLDNVYIAQWTGEDPGRDAGSAAPPQRAPAWQDAGSGSDSLVLWVSQDYYKGDAQFTVSVDGQQVGGTFTASALHSSGQHDTLTLHGNWGPGAHTVTVNFLNDLWDGTPDTDRNIYVTHAEYNGVGSDALGNGWTGGSFTVQAAAAAPAPSQDAPVDWNAIAAQVMANYQTTGHWYL
;
A
#
# COMPACT_ATOMS: atom_id res chain seq x y z
N MET A 1 20.47 11.73 -4.22
CA MET A 1 21.71 10.97 -3.98
C MET A 1 21.28 9.58 -3.54
N GLY A 2 21.58 8.54 -4.32
CA GLY A 2 21.20 7.17 -3.97
C GLY A 2 22.23 6.55 -3.04
N PHE A 3 21.78 5.82 -2.03
CA PHE A 3 22.61 4.96 -1.19
C PHE A 3 22.44 3.52 -1.68
N GLY A 4 23.55 2.86 -2.01
CA GLY A 4 23.57 1.41 -2.21
C GLY A 4 24.15 0.78 -0.95
N VAL A 5 23.34 0.03 -0.20
CA VAL A 5 23.88 -0.90 0.80
C VAL A 5 24.15 -2.20 0.05
N MET A 6 25.36 -2.30 -0.48
CA MET A 6 25.86 -3.56 -1.00
C MET A 6 26.49 -4.32 0.16
N SER A 7 25.86 -5.42 0.58
CA SER A 7 26.45 -6.36 1.52
C SER A 7 27.55 -7.16 0.81
N PHE A 8 28.74 -6.58 0.64
CA PHE A 8 29.93 -7.34 0.28
C PHE A 8 30.77 -7.57 1.53
N VAL A 9 31.15 -8.83 1.76
CA VAL A 9 32.24 -9.18 2.68
C VAL A 9 33.53 -8.86 1.94
N GLY A 10 34.08 -7.66 2.16
CA GLY A 10 35.37 -7.25 1.57
C GLY A 10 36.52 -8.13 2.07
N THR A 11 37.49 -8.41 1.21
CA THR A 11 38.76 -9.05 1.61
C THR A 11 39.81 -7.98 1.93
N TRP A 12 40.84 -8.33 2.69
CA TRP A 12 41.83 -7.42 3.29
C TRP A 12 42.63 -6.49 2.35
N HIS A 13 42.41 -6.53 1.03
CA HIS A 13 43.16 -5.75 0.03
C HIS A 13 42.33 -4.72 -0.74
N GLU A 14 41.05 -4.51 -0.39
CA GLU A 14 40.23 -3.47 -1.04
C GLU A 14 40.36 -2.12 -0.33
N GLU A 15 40.81 -1.10 -1.07
CA GLU A 15 40.99 0.25 -0.57
C GLU A 15 39.63 0.96 -0.44
N TRP A 16 39.28 1.33 0.80
CA TRP A 16 37.95 1.79 1.19
C TRP A 16 37.80 3.30 0.96
N MET A 17 36.88 3.72 0.07
CA MET A 17 36.71 5.13 -0.32
C MET A 17 35.98 6.01 0.74
N GLY A 18 35.61 5.45 1.90
CA GLY A 18 34.78 6.14 2.90
C GLY A 18 35.47 6.57 4.20
N GLY A 19 36.74 6.19 4.42
CA GLY A 19 37.44 6.45 5.68
C GLY A 19 36.81 5.75 6.90
N ALA A 20 37.55 5.69 8.02
CA ALA A 20 36.99 5.24 9.29
C ALA A 20 36.16 6.37 9.93
N PRO A 21 35.08 6.05 10.68
CA PRO A 21 34.35 7.04 11.46
C PRO A 21 35.29 7.88 12.33
N ASP A 22 35.09 9.18 12.34
CA ASP A 22 35.85 10.13 13.14
C ASP A 22 34.93 10.95 14.06
N SER A 23 35.50 11.93 14.77
CA SER A 23 34.76 12.80 15.69
C SER A 23 33.67 13.66 15.04
N SER A 24 33.59 13.68 13.70
CA SER A 24 32.54 14.36 12.95
C SER A 24 31.41 13.43 12.50
N THR A 25 31.56 12.11 12.70
CA THR A 25 30.55 11.12 12.31
C THR A 25 29.35 11.17 13.26
N PRO A 26 28.12 11.37 12.76
CA PRO A 26 26.93 11.44 13.61
C PRO A 26 26.62 10.08 14.26
N ASN A 27 26.19 10.13 15.53
CA ASN A 27 25.87 8.94 16.32
C ASN A 27 24.63 8.17 15.81
N VAL A 28 23.75 8.85 15.06
CA VAL A 28 22.53 8.30 14.47
C VAL A 28 22.32 8.93 13.10
N VAL A 29 21.99 8.12 12.11
CA VAL A 29 21.51 8.56 10.80
C VAL A 29 20.12 7.94 10.59
N THR A 30 19.09 8.79 10.48
CA THR A 30 17.74 8.34 10.12
C THR A 30 17.56 8.51 8.62
N VAL A 31 17.23 7.42 7.93
CA VAL A 31 16.93 7.43 6.50
C VAL A 31 15.46 7.04 6.32
N HIS A 32 14.73 7.86 5.57
CA HIS A 32 13.39 7.51 5.09
C HIS A 32 13.53 6.85 3.71
N LEU A 33 13.06 5.62 3.60
CA LEU A 33 13.06 4.84 2.37
C LEU A 33 11.61 4.67 1.94
N ASP A 34 11.24 5.34 0.84
CA ASP A 34 9.89 5.22 0.30
C ASP A 34 9.68 3.86 -0.38
N ASN A 35 10.76 3.25 -0.91
CA ASN A 35 10.69 1.95 -1.59
C ASN A 35 11.99 1.14 -1.44
N VAL A 36 11.86 -0.18 -1.26
CA VAL A 36 12.99 -1.13 -1.17
C VAL A 36 12.76 -2.27 -2.15
N TYR A 37 13.62 -2.39 -3.16
CA TYR A 37 13.61 -3.50 -4.13
C TYR A 37 14.79 -4.44 -3.85
N ILE A 38 14.50 -5.71 -3.58
CA ILE A 38 15.51 -6.75 -3.35
C ILE A 38 15.42 -7.76 -4.49
N ALA A 39 16.44 -7.79 -5.34
CA ALA A 39 16.65 -8.88 -6.28
C ALA A 39 17.75 -9.80 -5.76
N GLN A 40 17.49 -11.11 -5.79
CA GLN A 40 18.52 -12.11 -5.48
C GLN A 40 19.46 -12.24 -6.68
N TRP A 41 20.75 -11.99 -6.47
CA TRP A 41 21.78 -12.35 -7.45
C TRP A 41 21.95 -13.87 -7.45
N THR A 42 21.71 -14.53 -8.59
CA THR A 42 21.73 -16.00 -8.73
C THR A 42 23.12 -16.58 -9.06
N GLY A 43 24.16 -15.75 -9.17
CA GLY A 43 25.51 -16.25 -9.34
C GLY A 43 26.00 -16.48 -10.78
N GLU A 44 25.20 -16.13 -11.79
CA GLU A 44 25.63 -16.30 -13.18
C GLU A 44 26.53 -15.14 -13.63
N ASP A 45 27.78 -15.48 -13.94
CA ASP A 45 28.82 -14.61 -14.48
C ASP A 45 28.35 -13.97 -15.80
N PRO A 46 28.42 -12.63 -16.00
CA PRO A 46 27.96 -12.01 -17.22
C PRO A 46 29.03 -12.19 -18.31
N GLY A 47 29.04 -13.36 -18.95
CA GLY A 47 30.02 -13.63 -20.00
C GLY A 47 29.73 -14.88 -20.82
N ARG A 48 28.92 -14.70 -21.90
CA ARG A 48 28.63 -15.66 -22.99
C ARG A 48 27.65 -16.75 -22.53
N ASP A 49 26.34 -16.59 -22.71
CA ASP A 49 25.70 -16.69 -24.03
C ASP A 49 24.50 -15.75 -24.20
N ALA A 50 24.49 -15.02 -25.31
CA ALA A 50 23.31 -14.36 -25.82
C ALA A 50 22.38 -15.42 -26.43
N GLY A 51 21.45 -15.94 -25.64
CA GLY A 51 20.50 -16.95 -26.10
C GLY A 51 19.44 -17.24 -25.05
N SER A 52 18.26 -16.63 -25.23
CA SER A 52 17.09 -16.73 -24.35
C SER A 52 17.16 -15.85 -23.10
N ALA A 53 16.78 -14.58 -23.25
CA ALA A 53 16.15 -13.90 -22.13
C ALA A 53 14.99 -14.79 -21.65
N ALA A 54 15.00 -15.17 -20.37
CA ALA A 54 13.79 -15.70 -19.76
C ALA A 54 12.63 -14.74 -20.11
N PRO A 55 11.42 -15.24 -20.43
CA PRO A 55 10.28 -14.35 -20.69
C PRO A 55 10.19 -13.34 -19.54
N PRO A 56 9.85 -12.06 -19.80
CA PRO A 56 9.83 -11.05 -18.76
C PRO A 56 8.99 -11.60 -17.61
N GLN A 57 9.64 -11.86 -16.48
CA GLN A 57 8.94 -12.28 -15.29
C GLN A 57 7.99 -11.15 -14.96
N ARG A 58 6.68 -11.41 -15.12
CA ARG A 58 5.61 -10.45 -14.85
C ARG A 58 5.51 -10.27 -13.33
N ALA A 59 6.43 -9.48 -12.80
CA ALA A 59 6.52 -9.20 -11.37
C ALA A 59 5.35 -8.29 -10.94
N PRO A 60 4.81 -8.47 -9.73
CA PRO A 60 3.85 -7.55 -9.13
C PRO A 60 4.25 -6.09 -9.23
N ALA A 61 3.30 -5.24 -9.59
CA ALA A 61 3.45 -3.79 -9.62
C ALA A 61 2.70 -3.12 -8.47
N TRP A 62 3.23 -1.97 -8.03
CA TRP A 62 2.56 -1.06 -7.10
C TRP A 62 2.20 0.21 -7.87
N GLN A 63 0.93 0.60 -7.80
CA GLN A 63 0.39 1.77 -8.48
C GLN A 63 -0.33 2.64 -7.46
N ASP A 64 -0.15 3.96 -7.55
CA ASP A 64 -0.77 4.94 -6.66
C ASP A 64 -1.32 6.09 -7.49
N ALA A 65 -2.56 6.51 -7.24
CA ALA A 65 -3.19 7.61 -7.98
C ALA A 65 -4.28 8.32 -7.18
N GLY A 66 -4.60 9.55 -7.62
CA GLY A 66 -5.61 10.38 -6.96
C GLY A 66 -5.01 11.26 -5.87
N SER A 67 -5.89 11.86 -5.07
CA SER A 67 -5.50 12.73 -3.95
C SER A 67 -6.66 12.91 -2.99
N GLY A 68 -6.38 12.92 -1.69
CA GLY A 68 -7.37 13.17 -0.66
C GLY A 68 -7.01 12.45 0.64
N SER A 69 -7.90 12.52 1.63
CA SER A 69 -7.68 11.90 2.94
C SER A 69 -8.07 10.42 3.01
N ASP A 70 -8.90 9.96 2.07
CA ASP A 70 -9.38 8.58 2.02
C ASP A 70 -8.55 7.74 1.04
N SER A 71 -8.42 6.44 1.32
CA SER A 71 -7.64 5.47 0.56
C SER A 71 -8.47 4.22 0.25
N LEU A 72 -8.41 3.79 -1.02
CA LEU A 72 -8.95 2.53 -1.51
C LEU A 72 -7.81 1.69 -2.09
N VAL A 73 -7.53 0.54 -1.48
CA VAL A 73 -6.52 -0.41 -1.95
C VAL A 73 -7.20 -1.56 -2.67
N LEU A 74 -6.72 -1.89 -3.87
CA LEU A 74 -7.19 -3.02 -4.68
C LEU A 74 -6.04 -3.99 -4.96
N TRP A 75 -6.32 -5.29 -4.91
CA TRP A 75 -5.41 -6.31 -5.44
C TRP A 75 -5.88 -6.76 -6.81
N VAL A 76 -5.01 -6.59 -7.79
CA VAL A 76 -5.35 -6.77 -9.20
C VAL A 76 -4.43 -7.79 -9.84
N SER A 77 -4.96 -8.70 -10.64
CA SER A 77 -4.17 -9.63 -11.44
C SER A 77 -4.82 -9.82 -12.82
N GLN A 78 -4.15 -10.53 -13.71
CA GLN A 78 -4.64 -10.76 -15.07
C GLN A 78 -4.43 -12.20 -15.54
N ASP A 79 -5.26 -12.60 -16.50
CA ASP A 79 -4.83 -13.57 -17.51
C ASP A 79 -4.24 -12.79 -18.68
N TYR A 80 -2.95 -13.03 -18.94
CA TYR A 80 -2.28 -12.36 -20.04
C TYR A 80 -2.60 -13.04 -21.37
N TYR A 81 -3.06 -12.26 -22.34
CA TYR A 81 -3.16 -12.70 -23.72
C TYR A 81 -2.91 -11.54 -24.69
N LYS A 82 -1.93 -11.65 -25.60
CA LYS A 82 -1.61 -10.65 -26.65
C LYS A 82 -1.45 -9.19 -26.16
N GLY A 83 -1.09 -8.98 -24.89
CA GLY A 83 -1.02 -7.67 -24.24
C GLY A 83 -1.58 -7.71 -22.83
N ASP A 84 -1.13 -6.80 -21.97
CA ASP A 84 -1.57 -6.74 -20.59
C ASP A 84 -3.00 -6.18 -20.47
N ALA A 85 -3.73 -6.62 -19.43
CA ALA A 85 -5.05 -6.09 -19.11
C ALA A 85 -4.98 -4.62 -18.69
N GLN A 86 -5.79 -3.78 -19.32
CA GLN A 86 -5.90 -2.36 -19.07
C GLN A 86 -7.28 -2.03 -18.54
N PHE A 87 -7.35 -1.19 -17.50
CA PHE A 87 -8.60 -0.89 -16.82
C PHE A 87 -8.62 0.54 -16.28
N THR A 88 -9.82 1.04 -15.98
CA THR A 88 -10.01 2.26 -15.18
C THR A 88 -10.79 1.94 -13.92
N VAL A 89 -10.63 2.78 -12.90
CA VAL A 89 -11.40 2.67 -11.66
C VAL A 89 -12.14 3.99 -11.42
N SER A 90 -13.41 3.89 -11.08
CA SER A 90 -14.20 5.01 -10.60
C SER A 90 -14.81 4.73 -9.23
N VAL A 91 -14.95 5.76 -8.43
CA VAL A 91 -15.62 5.73 -7.12
C VAL A 91 -16.79 6.70 -7.19
N ASP A 92 -17.98 6.20 -6.91
CA ASP A 92 -19.26 6.92 -7.06
C ASP A 92 -19.42 7.57 -8.45
N GLY A 93 -18.97 6.85 -9.48
CA GLY A 93 -19.04 7.28 -10.87
C GLY A 93 -17.98 8.30 -11.31
N GLN A 94 -17.11 8.75 -10.41
CA GLN A 94 -15.98 9.62 -10.75
C GLN A 94 -14.70 8.79 -10.92
N GLN A 95 -14.08 8.87 -12.10
CA GLN A 95 -12.82 8.15 -12.36
C GLN A 95 -11.69 8.72 -11.49
N VAL A 96 -10.90 7.82 -10.91
CA VAL A 96 -9.73 8.14 -10.10
C VAL A 96 -8.48 7.74 -10.87
N GLY A 97 -7.58 8.70 -11.09
CA GLY A 97 -6.38 8.47 -11.91
C GLY A 97 -6.68 8.26 -13.40
N GLY A 98 -5.78 7.56 -14.08
CA GLY A 98 -5.82 7.33 -15.53
C GLY A 98 -6.25 5.90 -15.89
N THR A 99 -5.66 5.38 -16.97
CA THR A 99 -5.69 3.94 -17.30
C THR A 99 -4.58 3.24 -16.53
N PHE A 100 -4.92 2.14 -15.88
CA PHE A 100 -3.99 1.26 -15.19
C PHE A 100 -3.72 0.03 -16.05
N THR A 101 -2.56 -0.58 -15.84
CA THR A 101 -2.17 -1.83 -16.51
C THR A 101 -1.87 -2.86 -15.43
N ALA A 102 -2.49 -4.03 -15.53
CA ALA A 102 -2.16 -5.16 -14.66
C ALA A 102 -0.91 -5.87 -15.19
N SER A 103 -0.06 -6.32 -14.28
CA SER A 103 1.19 -7.02 -14.58
C SER A 103 1.23 -8.39 -13.94
N ALA A 104 0.79 -8.57 -12.69
CA ALA A 104 0.76 -9.87 -12.02
C ALA A 104 -0.16 -10.89 -12.72
N LEU A 105 0.33 -12.13 -12.89
CA LEU A 105 -0.45 -13.24 -13.43
C LEU A 105 -1.35 -13.87 -12.36
N HIS A 106 -2.64 -14.00 -12.64
CA HIS A 106 -3.60 -14.61 -11.72
C HIS A 106 -3.24 -16.06 -11.38
N SER A 107 -2.80 -16.83 -12.38
CA SER A 107 -2.36 -18.23 -12.21
C SER A 107 -1.14 -18.41 -11.30
N SER A 108 -0.37 -17.35 -11.05
CA SER A 108 0.77 -17.39 -10.12
C SER A 108 0.40 -17.14 -8.66
N GLY A 109 -0.87 -16.80 -8.38
CA GLY A 109 -1.33 -16.40 -7.05
C GLY A 109 -0.83 -15.04 -6.58
N GLN A 110 -0.13 -14.30 -7.46
CA GLN A 110 0.37 -12.96 -7.20
C GLN A 110 -0.63 -11.89 -7.64
N HIS A 111 -0.47 -10.69 -7.10
CA HIS A 111 -1.29 -9.53 -7.43
C HIS A 111 -0.44 -8.26 -7.51
N ASP A 112 -0.85 -7.34 -8.35
CA ASP A 112 -0.48 -5.93 -8.23
C ASP A 112 -1.27 -5.30 -7.08
N THR A 113 -0.73 -4.25 -6.50
CA THR A 113 -1.44 -3.41 -5.53
C THR A 113 -1.68 -2.03 -6.13
N LEU A 114 -2.95 -1.64 -6.22
CA LEU A 114 -3.37 -0.32 -6.65
C LEU A 114 -3.98 0.44 -5.46
N THR A 115 -3.37 1.56 -5.08
CA THR A 115 -3.90 2.47 -4.07
C THR A 115 -4.48 3.71 -4.74
N LEU A 116 -5.72 4.03 -4.41
CA LEU A 116 -6.46 5.18 -4.94
C LEU A 116 -6.83 6.13 -3.80
N HIS A 117 -6.54 7.41 -3.98
CA HIS A 117 -6.82 8.44 -2.97
C HIS A 117 -7.95 9.38 -3.40
N GLY A 118 -8.81 9.75 -2.44
CA GLY A 118 -9.97 10.61 -2.68
C GLY A 118 -10.49 11.28 -1.41
N ASN A 119 -11.55 12.07 -1.57
CA ASN A 119 -12.30 12.69 -0.46
C ASN A 119 -13.74 12.18 -0.50
N TRP A 120 -13.93 10.88 -0.30
CA TRP A 120 -15.23 10.22 -0.39
C TRP A 120 -15.97 10.25 0.95
N GLY A 121 -15.24 10.34 2.05
CA GLY A 121 -15.77 10.44 3.39
C GLY A 121 -16.26 9.11 3.96
N PRO A 122 -16.99 9.15 5.09
CA PRO A 122 -17.54 7.95 5.69
C PRO A 122 -18.78 7.46 4.93
N GLY A 123 -19.00 6.14 4.94
CA GLY A 123 -20.18 5.53 4.34
C GLY A 123 -19.83 4.49 3.30
N ALA A 124 -20.86 4.03 2.61
CA ALA A 124 -20.73 3.09 1.52
C ALA A 124 -20.47 3.82 0.20
N HIS A 125 -19.49 3.36 -0.56
CA HIS A 125 -19.12 3.90 -1.87
C HIS A 125 -19.16 2.79 -2.91
N THR A 126 -19.59 3.16 -4.12
CA THR A 126 -19.62 2.24 -5.26
C THR A 126 -18.31 2.37 -6.03
N VAL A 127 -17.50 1.32 -5.98
CA VAL A 127 -16.30 1.20 -6.81
C VAL A 127 -16.70 0.50 -8.10
N THR A 128 -16.30 1.06 -9.24
CA THR A 128 -16.48 0.42 -10.55
C THR A 128 -15.14 0.25 -11.23
N VAL A 129 -14.82 -0.98 -11.61
CA VAL A 129 -13.65 -1.31 -12.41
C VAL A 129 -14.13 -1.61 -13.83
N ASN A 130 -13.65 -0.81 -14.78
CA ASN A 130 -13.98 -0.96 -16.18
C ASN A 130 -12.81 -1.57 -16.95
N PHE A 131 -13.00 -2.77 -17.48
CA PHE A 131 -12.00 -3.47 -18.28
C PHE A 131 -12.03 -2.95 -19.73
N LEU A 132 -10.89 -2.43 -20.22
CA LEU A 132 -10.86 -1.62 -21.44
C LEU A 132 -10.48 -2.39 -22.70
N ASN A 133 -9.71 -3.46 -22.56
CA ASN A 133 -9.15 -4.20 -23.69
C ASN A 133 -9.43 -5.70 -23.58
N ASP A 134 -10.67 -6.08 -23.29
CA ASP A 134 -11.10 -7.47 -23.33
C ASP A 134 -10.79 -8.13 -24.69
N LEU A 135 -10.34 -9.39 -24.66
CA LEU A 135 -10.00 -10.16 -25.86
C LEU A 135 -10.09 -11.66 -25.62
N TRP A 136 -11.06 -12.29 -26.29
CA TRP A 136 -11.26 -13.74 -26.34
C TRP A 136 -10.99 -14.32 -27.73
N ASP A 137 -10.18 -15.37 -27.84
CA ASP A 137 -9.86 -16.06 -29.12
C ASP A 137 -10.35 -17.53 -29.16
N GLY A 138 -11.37 -17.86 -28.37
CA GLY A 138 -12.06 -19.16 -28.46
C GLY A 138 -11.63 -20.23 -27.45
N THR A 139 -10.57 -19.99 -26.67
CA THR A 139 -10.11 -20.90 -25.61
C THR A 139 -9.71 -20.15 -24.33
N PRO A 140 -9.78 -20.79 -23.14
CA PRO A 140 -9.36 -20.16 -21.88
C PRO A 140 -7.93 -19.63 -21.88
N ASP A 141 -6.99 -20.33 -22.53
CA ASP A 141 -5.58 -19.90 -22.62
C ASP A 141 -5.38 -18.72 -23.60
N THR A 142 -6.44 -18.35 -24.32
CA THR A 142 -6.47 -17.25 -25.28
C THR A 142 -7.48 -16.19 -24.88
N ASP A 143 -7.65 -16.03 -23.56
CA ASP A 143 -8.52 -15.05 -22.94
C ASP A 143 -7.68 -14.01 -22.20
N ARG A 144 -8.00 -12.73 -22.39
CA ARG A 144 -7.44 -11.68 -21.56
C ARG A 144 -8.46 -11.34 -20.50
N ASN A 145 -8.13 -11.58 -19.25
CA ASN A 145 -8.97 -11.23 -18.11
C ASN A 145 -8.26 -10.26 -17.17
N ILE A 146 -9.05 -9.46 -16.47
CA ILE A 146 -8.65 -8.75 -15.25
C ILE A 146 -9.33 -9.42 -14.06
N TYR A 147 -8.67 -9.47 -12.92
CA TYR A 147 -9.23 -9.95 -11.67
C TYR A 147 -8.99 -8.92 -10.58
N VAL A 148 -10.02 -8.61 -9.79
CA VAL A 148 -9.86 -7.86 -8.54
C VAL A 148 -10.39 -8.72 -7.42
N THR A 149 -9.47 -9.22 -6.60
CA THR A 149 -9.75 -10.26 -5.61
C THR A 149 -9.80 -9.72 -4.19
N HIS A 150 -9.37 -8.48 -3.99
CA HIS A 150 -9.38 -7.82 -2.69
C HIS A 150 -9.62 -6.33 -2.87
N ALA A 151 -10.36 -5.75 -1.93
CA ALA A 151 -10.51 -4.33 -1.76
C ALA A 151 -10.50 -3.97 -0.28
N GLU A 152 -9.82 -2.88 0.05
CA GLU A 152 -9.77 -2.30 1.39
C GLU A 152 -10.04 -0.80 1.30
N TYR A 153 -11.01 -0.32 2.07
CA TYR A 153 -11.34 1.11 2.13
C TYR A 153 -11.02 1.66 3.53
N ASN A 154 -10.11 2.62 3.59
CA ASN A 154 -9.63 3.24 4.82
C ASN A 154 -9.23 2.21 5.91
N GLY A 155 -8.50 1.16 5.54
CA GLY A 155 -8.10 0.10 6.49
C GLY A 155 -9.11 -1.02 6.70
N VAL A 156 -10.29 -0.95 6.07
CA VAL A 156 -11.37 -1.92 6.25
C VAL A 156 -11.56 -2.75 4.98
N GLY A 157 -11.28 -4.05 5.10
CA GLY A 157 -11.45 -5.00 4.01
C GLY A 157 -12.93 -5.17 3.60
N SER A 158 -13.16 -5.43 2.31
CA SER A 158 -14.47 -5.75 1.74
C SER A 158 -14.59 -7.23 1.40
N ASP A 159 -15.68 -7.87 1.82
CA ASP A 159 -16.05 -9.24 1.46
C ASP A 159 -16.84 -9.31 0.14
N ALA A 160 -17.00 -8.19 -0.57
CA ALA A 160 -17.77 -8.13 -1.81
C ALA A 160 -17.09 -8.84 -2.99
N LEU A 161 -15.80 -9.17 -2.86
CA LEU A 161 -14.96 -9.72 -3.92
C LEU A 161 -14.56 -11.16 -3.61
N GLY A 162 -14.39 -11.94 -4.68
CA GLY A 162 -13.91 -13.32 -4.62
C GLY A 162 -12.95 -13.59 -5.77
N ASN A 163 -12.34 -14.78 -5.77
CA ASN A 163 -11.24 -15.10 -6.68
C ASN A 163 -11.59 -15.07 -8.18
N GLY A 164 -12.89 -15.14 -8.52
CA GLY A 164 -13.37 -15.11 -9.91
C GLY A 164 -14.00 -13.78 -10.34
N TRP A 165 -13.85 -12.70 -9.57
CA TRP A 165 -14.44 -11.41 -9.93
C TRP A 165 -13.62 -10.73 -11.04
N THR A 166 -14.22 -10.55 -12.22
CA THR A 166 -13.54 -10.09 -13.44
C THR A 166 -13.88 -8.66 -13.87
N GLY A 167 -14.57 -7.89 -13.03
CA GLY A 167 -14.94 -6.51 -13.31
C GLY A 167 -16.38 -6.17 -12.95
N GLY A 168 -16.73 -4.89 -13.15
CA GLY A 168 -18.04 -4.34 -12.79
C GLY A 168 -17.98 -3.48 -11.53
N SER A 169 -19.08 -3.44 -10.79
CA SER A 169 -19.19 -2.60 -9.59
C SER A 169 -19.36 -3.42 -8.32
N PHE A 170 -18.77 -2.93 -7.24
CA PHE A 170 -18.91 -3.48 -5.90
C PHE A 170 -18.94 -2.34 -4.88
N THR A 171 -19.46 -2.64 -3.70
CA THR A 171 -19.52 -1.66 -2.61
C THR A 171 -18.34 -1.86 -1.66
N VAL A 172 -17.73 -0.75 -1.27
CA VAL A 172 -16.82 -0.68 -0.13
C VAL A 172 -17.43 0.20 0.93
N GLN A 173 -17.13 -0.08 2.19
CA GLN A 173 -17.57 0.75 3.29
C GLN A 173 -16.54 0.71 4.41
N ALA A 174 -16.14 1.87 4.89
CA ALA A 174 -15.35 1.97 6.09
C ALA A 174 -16.31 1.88 7.28
N ALA A 175 -15.86 1.26 8.38
CA ALA A 175 -16.55 1.42 9.65
C ALA A 175 -16.71 2.93 9.90
N ALA A 176 -17.91 3.36 10.33
CA ALA A 176 -18.10 4.74 10.75
C ALA A 176 -16.96 5.09 11.70
N ALA A 177 -16.27 6.21 11.43
CA ALA A 177 -15.21 6.69 12.32
C ALA A 177 -15.74 6.58 13.75
N ALA A 178 -15.03 5.85 14.62
CA ALA A 178 -15.39 5.83 16.02
C ALA A 178 -15.60 7.28 16.44
N PRO A 179 -16.71 7.61 17.14
CA PRO A 179 -16.89 8.97 17.61
C PRO A 179 -15.58 9.37 18.26
N ALA A 180 -15.00 10.49 17.82
CA ALA A 180 -13.77 10.99 18.41
C ALA A 180 -13.93 10.83 19.93
N PRO A 181 -12.97 10.23 20.65
CA PRO A 181 -13.09 10.11 22.09
C PRO A 181 -13.50 11.50 22.56
N SER A 182 -14.68 11.61 23.17
CA SER A 182 -15.15 12.87 23.70
C SER A 182 -13.98 13.37 24.53
N GLN A 183 -13.33 14.46 24.10
CA GLN A 183 -12.30 15.04 24.93
C GLN A 183 -13.01 15.25 26.26
N ASP A 184 -12.56 14.52 27.29
CA ASP A 184 -13.06 14.70 28.64
C ASP A 184 -13.12 16.21 28.85
N ALA A 185 -14.30 16.71 29.25
CA ALA A 185 -14.52 18.13 29.44
C ALA A 185 -13.29 18.71 30.18
N PRO A 186 -12.77 19.89 29.79
CA PRO A 186 -11.55 20.43 30.36
C PRO A 186 -11.57 20.27 31.88
N VAL A 187 -10.53 19.64 32.44
CA VAL A 187 -10.44 19.40 33.89
C VAL A 187 -10.73 20.72 34.61
N ASP A 188 -11.85 20.79 35.33
CA ASP A 188 -12.21 21.97 36.10
C ASP A 188 -11.36 21.99 37.37
N TRP A 189 -10.18 22.59 37.24
CA TRP A 189 -9.23 22.77 38.33
C TRP A 189 -9.81 23.57 39.50
N ASN A 190 -10.82 24.43 39.27
CA ASN A 190 -11.46 25.18 40.34
C ASN A 190 -12.39 24.28 41.17
N ALA A 191 -13.12 23.37 40.51
CA ALA A 191 -13.95 22.38 41.19
C ALA A 191 -13.09 21.41 42.02
N ILE A 192 -11.97 20.96 41.46
CA ILE A 192 -11.00 20.11 42.16
C ILE A 192 -10.40 20.83 43.37
N ALA A 193 -10.00 22.10 43.23
CA ALA A 193 -9.47 22.88 44.33
C ALA A 193 -10.52 23.08 45.46
N ALA A 194 -11.78 23.34 45.09
CA ALA A 194 -12.87 23.47 46.07
C ALA A 194 -13.11 22.16 46.83
N GLN A 195 -13.09 21.00 46.13
CA GLN A 195 -13.25 19.68 46.73
C GLN A 195 -12.12 19.37 47.73
N VAL A 196 -10.89 19.64 47.34
CA VAL A 196 -9.68 19.42 48.15
C VAL A 196 -9.67 20.33 49.39
N MET A 197 -10.12 21.58 49.26
CA MET A 197 -10.31 22.48 50.41
C MET A 197 -11.41 22.01 51.36
N ALA A 198 -12.54 21.52 50.85
CA ALA A 198 -13.62 20.98 51.67
C ALA A 198 -13.18 19.73 52.45
N ASN A 199 -12.46 18.82 51.79
CA ASN A 199 -11.87 17.63 52.41
C ASN A 199 -10.90 18.02 53.53
N TYR A 200 -10.03 19.02 53.31
CA TYR A 200 -9.12 19.52 54.34
C TYR A 200 -9.84 20.17 55.51
N GLN A 201 -10.87 20.98 55.27
CA GLN A 201 -11.66 21.57 56.36
C GLN A 201 -12.39 20.51 57.20
N THR A 202 -12.79 19.40 56.58
CA THR A 202 -13.54 18.32 57.23
C THR A 202 -12.62 17.36 57.98
N THR A 203 -11.44 17.07 57.44
CA THR A 203 -10.57 15.97 57.94
C THR A 203 -9.19 16.41 58.41
N GLY A 204 -8.77 17.64 58.11
CA GLY A 204 -7.41 18.11 58.33
C GLY A 204 -6.38 17.54 57.34
N HIS A 205 -6.82 16.83 56.31
CA HIS A 205 -5.95 16.18 55.33
C HIS A 205 -6.28 16.62 53.90
N TRP A 206 -5.23 16.75 53.07
CA TRP A 206 -5.35 17.15 51.67
C TRP A 206 -5.46 15.91 50.78
N TYR A 207 -6.67 15.64 50.29
CA TYR A 207 -6.93 14.58 49.32
C TYR A 207 -8.10 14.96 48.40
N LEU A 208 -8.16 14.30 47.24
CA LEU A 208 -9.28 14.33 46.30
C LEU A 208 -10.30 13.25 46.68
#